data_AF-A0A967W2R4-F1
#
_entry.id   AF-A0A967W2R4-F1
#
_cell.length_a   1.000
_cell.length_b   1.000
_cell.length_c   1.000
_cell.angle_alpha   90.00
_cell.angle_beta   90.00
_cell.angle_gamma   90.00
#
_symmetry.space_group_name_H-M   'P 1'
#
loop_
_entity.id
_entity.type
_entity.pdbx_description
1 polymer ?
#
loop_
_entity_poly.entity_id
_entity_poly.type
_entity_poly.pdbx_seq_one_letter_code
_entity_poly.pdbx_strand_id
1 'polypeptide(L)'
;RSPIYYAGQAETPLLIMHGKEDTRVDPGQSYELYRHIKTRTDTPVRLVLYPGEGHGNRNATARYDYNLRMMRWFNQYLKGQQQERPDVEIEVENKSVEN
;
A
#
# COMPACT_ATOMS: atom_id res chain seq x y z
N ARG A 1 1.95 22.97 9.12
CA ARG A 1 1.64 22.04 10.24
C ARG A 1 1.95 20.63 9.74
N SER A 2 2.72 19.82 10.49
CA SER A 2 3.11 18.48 10.04
C SER A 2 2.08 17.42 10.49
N PRO A 3 1.65 16.49 9.60
CA PRO A 3 0.77 15.38 9.98
C PRO A 3 1.32 14.48 11.08
N ILE A 4 2.65 14.39 11.24
CA ILE A 4 3.26 13.46 12.18
C ILE A 4 2.91 13.73 13.65
N TYR A 5 2.70 15.00 14.00
CA TYR A 5 2.30 15.41 15.35
C TYR A 5 0.92 14.89 15.75
N TYR A 6 0.09 14.53 14.76
CA TYR A 6 -1.28 14.03 14.95
C TYR A 6 -1.40 12.54 14.62
N ALA A 7 -0.33 11.87 14.21
CA ALA A 7 -0.37 10.47 13.80
C ALA A 7 -0.85 9.51 14.92
N GLY A 8 -0.66 9.88 16.18
CA GLY A 8 -1.19 9.12 17.34
C GLY A 8 -2.70 9.26 17.56
N GLN A 9 -3.38 10.09 16.77
CA GLN A 9 -4.84 10.27 16.77
C GLN A 9 -5.48 9.65 15.52
N ALA A 10 -4.72 8.88 14.74
CA ALA A 10 -5.24 8.25 13.54
C ALA A 10 -6.24 7.15 13.91
N GLU A 11 -7.48 7.24 13.42
CA GLU A 11 -8.53 6.23 13.64
C GLU A 11 -8.92 5.50 12.34
N THR A 12 -8.69 6.15 11.19
CA THR A 12 -9.01 5.60 9.86
C THR A 12 -7.91 4.64 9.38
N PRO A 13 -8.26 3.42 8.93
CA PRO A 13 -7.31 2.50 8.30
C PRO A 13 -6.50 3.16 7.17
N LEU A 14 -5.16 3.07 7.23
CA LEU A 14 -4.26 3.75 6.30
C LEU A 14 -3.40 2.79 5.48
N LEU A 15 -3.47 2.93 4.16
CA LEU A 15 -2.53 2.32 3.21
C LEU A 15 -1.53 3.38 2.72
N ILE A 16 -0.25 3.15 3.00
CA ILE A 16 0.86 3.99 2.53
C ILE A 16 1.58 3.24 1.41
N MET A 17 1.73 3.89 0.26
CA MET A 17 2.40 3.34 -0.92
C MET A 17 3.43 4.35 -1.43
N HIS A 18 4.68 3.92 -1.61
CA HIS A 18 5.79 4.80 -1.98
C HIS A 18 6.79 4.07 -2.88
N GLY A 19 7.36 4.75 -3.88
CA GLY A 19 8.58 4.29 -4.53
C GLY A 19 9.76 4.26 -3.56
N LYS A 20 10.58 3.20 -3.60
CA LYS A 20 11.72 3.05 -2.67
C LYS A 20 12.88 3.99 -3.03
N GLU A 21 12.95 4.45 -4.26
CA GLU A 21 13.99 5.33 -4.80
C GLU A 21 13.43 6.72 -5.17
N ASP A 22 12.36 7.16 -4.50
CA ASP A 22 11.78 8.50 -4.71
C ASP A 22 12.76 9.59 -4.25
N THR A 23 13.20 10.42 -5.20
CA THR A 23 14.12 11.53 -4.98
C THR A 23 13.42 12.86 -4.74
N ARG A 24 12.09 12.94 -4.94
CA ARG A 24 11.28 14.14 -4.70
C ARG A 24 10.73 14.17 -3.28
N VAL A 25 10.28 13.01 -2.78
CA VAL A 25 9.78 12.84 -1.42
C VAL A 25 10.53 11.69 -0.79
N ASP A 26 11.27 11.94 0.28
CA ASP A 26 12.09 10.92 0.93
C ASP A 26 11.21 9.79 1.51
N PRO A 27 11.47 8.50 1.20
CA PRO A 27 10.73 7.36 1.75
C PRO A 27 10.74 7.30 3.28
N GLY A 28 11.73 7.90 3.93
CA GLY A 28 11.82 8.11 5.37
C GLY A 28 10.58 8.77 5.96
N GLN A 29 9.92 9.67 5.23
CA GLN A 29 8.65 10.27 5.67
C GLN A 29 7.54 9.22 5.79
N SER A 30 7.50 8.25 4.88
CA SER A 30 6.53 7.14 4.95
C SER A 30 6.88 6.13 6.04
N TYR A 31 8.16 5.84 6.25
CA TYR A 31 8.59 5.01 7.38
C TYR A 31 8.22 5.64 8.73
N GLU A 32 8.46 6.95 8.86
CA GLU A 32 8.17 7.69 10.08
C GLU A 32 6.67 7.68 10.38
N LEU A 33 5.83 8.02 9.40
CA LEU A 33 4.37 7.99 9.55
C LEU A 33 3.86 6.58 9.89
N TYR A 34 4.32 5.56 9.15
CA TYR A 34 3.96 4.16 9.41
C TYR A 34 4.29 3.76 10.84
N ARG A 35 5.52 4.05 11.30
CA ARG A 35 5.97 3.69 12.64
C ARG A 35 5.15 4.40 13.71
N HIS A 36 4.85 5.68 13.53
CA HIS A 36 4.06 6.43 14.50
C HIS A 36 2.65 5.86 14.66
N ILE A 37 1.94 5.60 13.55
CA ILE A 37 0.60 5.00 13.62
C ILE A 37 0.70 3.59 14.21
N LYS A 38 1.62 2.75 13.69
CA LYS A 38 1.74 1.35 14.09
C LYS A 38 2.08 1.14 15.56
N THR A 39 2.79 2.08 16.19
CA THR A 39 3.25 1.97 17.59
C THR A 39 2.37 2.72 18.58
N ARG A 40 1.54 3.65 18.12
CA ARG A 40 0.74 4.53 19.00
C ARG A 40 -0.74 4.27 18.93
N THR A 41 -1.22 3.54 17.93
CA THR A 41 -2.64 3.25 17.76
C THR A 41 -2.84 1.79 17.37
N ASP A 42 -4.07 1.29 17.57
CA ASP A 42 -4.51 -0.01 17.06
C ASP A 42 -5.02 0.06 15.61
N THR A 43 -4.87 1.22 14.98
CA THR A 43 -5.39 1.50 13.64
C THR A 43 -4.71 0.62 12.60
N PRO A 44 -5.49 -0.08 11.75
CA PRO A 44 -4.91 -0.87 10.69
C PRO A 44 -4.09 0.00 9.74
N VAL A 45 -2.79 -0.29 9.66
CA VAL A 45 -1.85 0.47 8.81
C VAL A 45 -0.96 -0.48 8.03
N ARG A 46 -0.71 -0.15 6.76
CA ARG A 46 0.20 -0.90 5.88
C ARG A 46 1.10 0.05 5.12
N LEU A 47 2.39 -0.27 5.06
CA LEU A 47 3.37 0.38 4.20
C LEU A 47 3.79 -0.60 3.09
N VAL A 48 3.77 -0.13 1.85
CA VAL A 48 4.26 -0.86 0.67
C VAL A 48 5.28 0.02 -0.03
N LEU A 49 6.48 -0.52 -0.23
CA LEU A 49 7.56 0.13 -0.95
C LEU A 49 7.81 -0.60 -2.26
N TYR A 50 7.82 0.13 -3.36
CA TYR A 50 8.06 -0.43 -4.69
C TYR A 50 9.55 -0.28 -5.06
N PRO A 51 10.32 -1.38 -5.13
CA PRO A 51 11.72 -1.32 -5.51
C PRO A 51 11.88 -0.96 -6.98
N GLY A 52 12.87 -0.13 -7.29
CA GLY A 52 13.12 0.42 -8.62
C GLY A 52 12.16 1.54 -9.03
N GLU A 53 11.30 2.01 -8.12
CA GLU A 53 10.31 3.05 -8.39
C GLU A 53 10.63 4.34 -7.62
N GLY A 54 10.42 5.48 -8.28
CA GLY A 54 10.66 6.82 -7.72
C GLY A 54 9.35 7.54 -7.40
N HIS A 55 9.25 8.81 -7.83
CA HIS A 55 8.04 9.60 -7.67
C HIS A 55 6.92 9.17 -8.62
N GLY A 56 6.19 8.14 -8.19
CA GLY A 56 5.17 7.45 -8.98
C GLY A 56 5.71 6.22 -9.69
N ASN A 57 4.89 5.18 -9.78
CA ASN A 57 5.28 3.89 -10.37
C ASN A 57 5.29 3.98 -11.91
N ARG A 58 6.41 3.63 -12.54
CA ARG A 58 6.62 3.62 -13.99
C ARG A 58 6.46 2.22 -14.57
N ASN A 59 6.93 1.18 -13.88
CA ASN A 59 6.80 -0.21 -14.33
C ASN A 59 5.33 -0.63 -14.34
N ALA A 60 4.90 -1.29 -15.41
CA ALA A 60 3.53 -1.78 -15.56
C ALA A 60 3.12 -2.72 -14.41
N THR A 61 4.03 -3.60 -13.97
CA THR A 61 3.77 -4.53 -12.87
C THR A 61 3.59 -3.80 -11.55
N ALA A 62 4.43 -2.80 -11.26
CA ALA A 62 4.31 -1.98 -10.05
C ALA A 62 3.03 -1.14 -10.06
N ARG A 63 2.61 -0.62 -11.22
CA ARG A 63 1.33 0.09 -11.38
C ARG A 63 0.15 -0.84 -11.18
N TYR A 64 0.21 -2.06 -11.71
CA TYR A 64 -0.85 -3.05 -11.55
C TYR A 64 -1.02 -3.46 -10.07
N ASP A 65 0.09 -3.84 -9.40
CA ASP A 65 0.07 -4.21 -7.98
C ASP A 65 -0.41 -3.04 -7.09
N TYR A 66 0.00 -1.81 -7.39
CA TYR A 66 -0.51 -0.59 -6.73
C TYR A 66 -2.03 -0.51 -6.78
N ASN A 67 -2.61 -0.60 -7.98
CA ASN A 67 -4.06 -0.51 -8.15
C ASN A 67 -4.78 -1.67 -7.47
N LEU A 68 -4.23 -2.89 -7.59
CA LEU A 68 -4.81 -4.08 -6.95
C LEU A 68 -4.84 -3.95 -5.43
N ARG A 69 -3.75 -3.51 -4.80
CA ARG A 69 -3.67 -3.28 -3.35
C ARG A 69 -4.62 -2.18 -2.89
N MET A 70 -4.70 -1.09 -3.64
CA MET A 70 -5.62 0.01 -3.37
C MET A 70 -7.08 -0.45 -3.39
N MET A 71 -7.48 -1.18 -4.44
CA MET A 71 -8.84 -1.73 -4.56
C MET A 71 -9.16 -2.69 -3.42
N ARG A 72 -8.23 -3.59 -3.08
CA ARG A 72 -8.39 -4.52 -1.93
C ARG A 72 -8.55 -3.78 -0.61
N TRP A 73 -7.76 -2.71 -0.40
CA TRP A 73 -7.85 -1.91 0.81
C TRP A 73 -9.21 -1.22 0.94
N PHE A 74 -9.72 -0.62 -0.13
CA PHE A 74 -11.04 -0.01 -0.14
C PHE A 74 -12.15 -1.04 0.01
N ASN A 75 -12.06 -2.19 -0.65
CA ASN A 75 -13.06 -3.25 -0.47
C ASN A 75 -13.15 -3.68 1.00
N GLN A 76 -12.00 -3.88 1.66
CA GLN A 76 -11.93 -4.24 3.08
C GLN A 76 -12.50 -3.15 4.00
N TYR A 77 -11.97 -1.93 3.93
CA TYR A 77 -12.16 -0.91 4.97
C TYR A 77 -13.20 0.17 4.63
N LEU A 78 -13.56 0.31 3.35
CA LEU A 78 -14.60 1.26 2.91
C LEU A 78 -15.92 0.53 2.58
N LYS A 79 -15.87 -0.65 1.95
CA LYS A 79 -17.07 -1.41 1.57
C LYS A 79 -17.43 -2.54 2.54
N GLY A 80 -16.57 -2.87 3.50
CA GLY A 80 -16.78 -4.00 4.41
C GLY A 80 -16.74 -5.37 3.72
N GLN A 81 -16.24 -5.44 2.48
CA GLN A 81 -16.08 -6.65 1.70
C GLN A 81 -14.75 -7.28 2.07
N GLN A 82 -14.77 -8.12 3.10
CA GLN A 82 -13.57 -8.80 3.55
C GLN A 82 -13.02 -9.67 2.42
N GLN A 83 -11.86 -9.30 1.89
CA GLN A 83 -11.17 -10.10 0.88
C GLN A 83 -10.05 -10.86 1.56
N GLU A 84 -10.05 -12.18 1.39
CA GLU A 84 -8.92 -13.00 1.79
C GLU A 84 -7.65 -12.51 1.10
N ARG A 85 -6.53 -12.57 1.83
CA ARG A 85 -5.23 -12.33 1.19
C ARG A 85 -5.08 -13.43 0.14
N PRO A 86 -4.68 -13.13 -1.10
CA PRO A 86 -4.34 -14.19 -2.01
C PRO A 86 -3.24 -15.01 -1.36
N ASP A 87 -3.35 -16.32 -1.50
CA ASP A 87 -2.29 -17.23 -1.11
C ASP A 87 -0.97 -16.83 -1.80
N VAL A 88 0.14 -17.15 -1.13
CA VAL A 88 1.49 -16.83 -1.63
C VAL A 88 1.74 -17.52 -2.98
N GLU A 89 1.04 -18.63 -3.23
CA GLU A 89 1.02 -19.34 -4.50
C GLU A 89 -0.04 -18.75 -5.42
N ILE A 90 0.41 -18.16 -6.52
CA ILE A 90 -0.46 -17.73 -7.60
C ILE A 90 -0.64 -18.95 -8.50
N GLU A 91 -1.81 -19.60 -8.44
CA GLU A 91 -2.23 -20.52 -9.49
C GLU A 91 -2.46 -19.71 -10.77
N VAL A 92 -1.48 -19.73 -11.68
CA VAL A 92 -1.63 -19.13 -12.99
C VAL A 92 -2.54 -20.06 -13.79
N GLU A 93 -3.82 -19.71 -13.86
CA GLU A 93 -4.76 -20.38 -14.76
C GLU A 93 -4.32 -20.08 -16.21
N ASN A 94 -3.70 -21.07 -16.85
CA ASN A 94 -3.31 -21.01 -18.26
C ASN A 94 -4.57 -20.96 -19.14
N LYS A 95 -5.19 -19.80 -19.26
CA LYS A 95 -6.17 -19.56 -20.33
C LYS A 95 -5.40 -19.43 -21.62
N SER A 96 -5.29 -20.55 -22.33
CA SER A 96 -4.91 -20.59 -23.73
C SER A 96 -5.76 -19.57 -24.48
N VAL A 97 -5.12 -18.51 -24.97
CA VAL A 97 -5.71 -17.61 -25.95
C VAL A 97 -5.77 -18.43 -27.24
N GLU A 98 -6.94 -18.99 -27.52
CA GLU A 98 -7.22 -19.55 -28.84
C GLU A 98 -7.22 -18.38 -29.84
N ASN A 99 -6.32 -18.46 -30.82
CA ASN A 99 -6.24 -17.56 -31.98
C ASN A 99 -7.36 -17.86 -32.98
#